data_AF-A0AAV6WS89-F1
#
_entry.id   AF-A0AAV6WS89-F1
#
_cell.length_a   1.000
_cell.length_b   1.000
_cell.length_c   1.000
_cell.angle_alpha   90.00
_cell.angle_beta   90.00
_cell.angle_gamma   90.00
#
_symmetry.space_group_name_H-M   'P 1'
#
loop_
_entity.id
_entity.type
_entity.pdbx_description
1 polymer ?
#
loop_
_entity_poly.entity_id
_entity_poly.type
_entity_poly.pdbx_seq_one_letter_code
_entity_poly.pdbx_strand_id
1 'polypeptide(L)'
;MSDPLLWLPPLNSHKNYFIRVHASETQIPPSELQFTKIQRPIFVINLSVTAGYSTPDQILDDVDDYGVLPILALNKTLEIDRNPKTLITSLTDDILSADLVPFQLDRCSWDIRYDDNNLPQYVYLVDEEEVYLKLFEFLCNLIENPNNAKHNILGVKLEIQKLVDVLRDEFWSWKSYYIEKKLICPRREEFITRSRRYLEAIKRPRSEIELFEETLSLMMYKPAR
;
A
#
# COMPACT_ATOMS: atom_id res chain seq x y z
N MET A 1 30.93 0.96 -18.47
CA MET A 1 30.40 2.33 -18.24
C MET A 1 29.75 2.33 -16.88
N SER A 2 30.32 3.06 -15.93
CA SER A 2 29.73 3.28 -14.61
C SER A 2 28.48 4.14 -14.80
N ASP A 3 27.32 3.60 -14.43
CA ASP A 3 26.08 4.37 -14.37
C ASP A 3 26.34 5.65 -13.54
N PRO A 4 26.02 6.85 -14.05
CA PRO A 4 26.19 8.06 -13.25
C PRO A 4 25.41 7.85 -11.94
N LEU A 5 26.08 8.13 -10.81
CA LEU A 5 25.45 8.19 -9.50
C LEU A 5 24.30 9.20 -9.59
N LEU A 6 23.11 8.68 -9.88
CA LEU A 6 21.89 9.43 -10.03
C LEU A 6 21.53 9.91 -8.62
N TRP A 7 21.80 11.18 -8.38
CA TRP A 7 21.43 11.89 -7.15
C TRP A 7 19.97 11.61 -6.80
N LEU A 8 19.73 11.00 -5.64
CA LEU A 8 18.40 10.88 -5.07
C LEU A 8 18.17 12.12 -4.19
N PRO A 9 17.02 12.80 -4.28
CA PRO A 9 16.69 13.85 -3.33
C PRO A 9 16.75 13.30 -1.89
N PRO A 10 17.01 14.14 -0.87
CA PRO A 10 16.92 13.69 0.52
C PRO A 10 15.55 13.10 0.81
N LEU A 11 15.50 11.93 1.44
CA LEU A 11 14.29 11.38 2.07
C LEU A 11 14.51 11.24 3.56
N ASN A 12 14.19 12.30 4.28
CA ASN A 12 14.52 12.43 5.70
C ASN A 12 13.29 12.25 6.60
N SER A 13 12.08 12.34 6.05
CA SER A 13 10.83 12.41 6.83
C SER A 13 10.08 11.09 6.99
N HIS A 14 10.78 9.96 7.14
CA HIS A 14 10.13 8.65 7.35
C HIS A 14 9.49 8.47 8.75
N LYS A 15 9.59 9.47 9.64
CA LYS A 15 9.02 9.43 11.00
C LYS A 15 7.58 9.92 11.06
N ASN A 16 7.16 10.69 10.07
CA ASN A 16 5.81 11.23 9.96
C ASN A 16 5.10 10.48 8.83
N TYR A 17 4.34 9.47 9.21
CA TYR A 17 3.51 8.72 8.29
C TYR A 17 2.27 8.22 9.02
N PHE A 18 1.31 7.79 8.21
CA PHE A 18 0.07 7.21 8.66
C PHE A 18 -0.36 6.14 7.67
N ILE A 19 -1.05 5.12 8.17
CA ILE A 19 -1.55 4.02 7.34
C ILE A 19 -3.08 4.05 7.40
N ARG A 20 -3.74 4.12 6.25
CA ARG A 20 -5.19 3.95 6.14
C ARG A 20 -5.45 2.51 5.74
N VAL A 21 -6.22 1.79 6.56
CA VAL A 21 -6.76 0.48 6.25
C VAL A 21 -8.26 0.61 6.09
N HIS A 22 -8.75 0.26 4.91
CA HIS A 22 -10.17 0.31 4.58
C HIS A 22 -10.65 -1.08 4.16
N ALA A 23 -11.70 -1.57 4.81
CA ALA A 23 -12.33 -2.85 4.50
C ALA A 23 -13.81 -2.65 4.15
N SER A 24 -14.24 -3.19 3.01
CA SER A 24 -15.64 -3.13 2.60
C SER A 24 -16.11 -4.43 1.97
N GLU A 25 -17.39 -4.72 2.17
CA GLU A 25 -18.08 -5.75 1.40
C GLU A 25 -18.29 -5.25 -0.03
N THR A 26 -18.05 -6.12 -1.01
CA THR A 26 -18.28 -5.80 -2.42
C THR A 26 -19.15 -6.84 -3.08
N GLN A 27 -20.12 -6.38 -3.88
CA GLN A 27 -20.86 -7.27 -4.76
C GLN A 27 -19.94 -7.76 -5.87
N ILE A 28 -19.76 -9.07 -5.97
CA ILE A 28 -19.04 -9.66 -7.09
C ILE A 28 -20.01 -9.72 -8.28
N PRO A 29 -19.70 -9.06 -9.42
CA PRO A 29 -20.55 -9.11 -10.59
C PRO A 29 -20.75 -10.56 -11.05
N PRO A 30 -21.97 -10.97 -11.45
CA PRO A 30 -22.22 -12.32 -11.93
C PRO A 30 -21.33 -12.74 -13.12
N SER A 31 -20.86 -11.77 -13.92
CA SER A 31 -19.98 -11.98 -15.08
C SER A 31 -18.53 -12.33 -14.71
N GLU A 32 -18.09 -12.01 -13.50
CA GLU A 32 -16.75 -12.35 -12.99
C GLU A 32 -16.75 -13.71 -12.28
N LEU A 33 -17.92 -14.32 -12.09
CA LEU A 33 -18.09 -15.68 -11.61
C LEU A 33 -17.72 -16.71 -12.70
N GLN A 34 -16.46 -16.73 -13.14
CA GLN A 34 -15.89 -17.93 -13.78
C GLN A 34 -15.83 -19.11 -12.80
N PHE A 35 -16.09 -18.86 -11.52
CA PHE A 35 -16.09 -19.74 -10.36
C PHE A 35 -17.21 -20.79 -10.30
N THR A 36 -17.82 -21.15 -11.43
CA THR A 36 -18.94 -22.11 -11.52
C THR A 36 -18.65 -23.53 -10.97
N LYS A 37 -17.41 -23.82 -10.54
CA LYS A 37 -16.99 -25.08 -9.92
C LYS A 37 -16.68 -25.00 -8.42
N ILE A 38 -16.76 -23.83 -7.78
CA ILE A 38 -16.43 -23.72 -6.36
C ILE A 38 -17.58 -24.27 -5.52
N GLN A 39 -17.38 -25.47 -4.97
CA GLN A 39 -18.36 -26.15 -4.11
C GLN A 39 -18.28 -25.72 -2.63
N ARG A 40 -17.24 -24.98 -2.24
CA ARG A 40 -17.00 -24.57 -0.84
C ARG A 40 -17.25 -23.07 -0.62
N PRO A 41 -17.69 -22.64 0.57
CA PRO A 41 -17.83 -21.22 0.89
C PRO A 41 -16.46 -20.52 0.93
N ILE A 42 -16.27 -19.49 0.11
CA ILE A 42 -15.01 -18.71 0.07
C ILE A 42 -15.24 -17.21 0.20
N PHE A 43 -14.21 -16.50 0.65
CA PHE A 43 -14.00 -15.07 0.41
C PHE A 43 -13.18 -14.88 -0.86
N VAL A 44 -13.56 -13.91 -1.67
CA VAL A 44 -12.73 -13.34 -2.74
C VAL A 44 -12.30 -11.95 -2.25
N ILE A 45 -11.04 -11.83 -1.85
CA ILE A 45 -10.49 -10.60 -1.29
C ILE A 45 -9.70 -9.89 -2.40
N ASN A 46 -10.19 -8.72 -2.82
CA ASN A 46 -9.48 -7.79 -3.67
C ASN A 46 -8.64 -6.87 -2.79
N LEU A 47 -7.36 -7.21 -2.66
CA LEU A 47 -6.37 -6.47 -1.89
C LEU A 47 -5.69 -5.42 -2.77
N SER A 48 -5.72 -4.16 -2.32
CA SER A 48 -4.90 -3.08 -2.87
C SER A 48 -3.97 -2.53 -1.79
N VAL A 49 -2.66 -2.67 -2.00
CA VAL A 49 -1.64 -2.11 -1.11
C VAL A 49 -0.91 -1.00 -1.84
N THR A 50 -1.01 0.21 -1.30
CA THR A 50 -0.35 1.38 -1.85
C THR A 50 0.52 2.05 -0.80
N ALA A 51 1.62 2.63 -1.26
CA ALA A 51 2.39 3.56 -0.44
C ALA A 51 2.73 4.77 -1.29
N GLY A 52 2.81 5.94 -0.65
CA GLY A 52 3.19 7.16 -1.34
C GLY A 52 3.55 8.31 -0.41
N TYR A 53 4.07 9.37 -1.02
CA TYR A 53 4.40 10.61 -0.32
C TYR A 53 3.24 11.60 -0.38
N SER A 54 2.94 12.25 0.73
CA SER A 54 1.97 13.34 0.84
C SER A 54 2.65 14.60 1.38
N THR A 55 2.05 15.77 1.14
CA THR A 55 2.43 17.01 1.81
C THR A 55 1.34 17.41 2.80
N PRO A 56 1.69 17.88 4.02
CA PRO A 56 0.71 18.19 5.07
C PRO A 56 -0.28 19.31 4.72
N ASP A 57 0.01 20.11 3.69
CA ASP A 57 -0.86 21.22 3.23
C ASP A 57 -1.92 20.79 2.19
N GLN A 58 -1.93 19.51 1.78
CA GLN A 58 -2.99 19.00 0.91
C GLN A 58 -4.19 18.62 1.76
N ILE A 59 -5.14 19.54 1.84
CA ILE A 59 -6.52 19.22 2.24
C ILE A 59 -7.01 18.19 1.22
N LEU A 60 -7.35 16.99 1.72
CA LEU A 60 -7.76 15.79 0.96
C LEU A 60 -9.03 15.95 0.09
N ASP A 61 -9.56 17.17 -0.05
CA ASP A 61 -10.88 17.43 -0.63
C ASP A 61 -10.87 17.71 -2.14
N ASP A 62 -9.71 17.99 -2.76
CA ASP A 62 -9.65 18.16 -4.21
C ASP A 62 -8.97 16.96 -4.89
N VAL A 63 -9.85 16.19 -5.51
CA VAL A 63 -9.66 15.18 -6.54
C VAL A 63 -8.57 15.61 -7.53
N ASP A 64 -7.45 14.91 -7.51
CA ASP A 64 -6.77 14.37 -8.69
C ASP A 64 -5.55 13.54 -8.26
N ASP A 65 -5.19 12.55 -9.08
CA ASP A 65 -4.04 11.62 -9.02
C ASP A 65 -2.63 12.26 -8.81
N TYR A 66 -2.53 13.54 -8.43
CA TYR A 66 -1.30 14.34 -8.35
C TYR A 66 -0.79 14.63 -6.94
N GLY A 67 -1.55 14.28 -5.90
CA GLY A 67 -1.20 14.56 -4.50
C GLY A 67 -0.30 13.52 -3.84
N VAL A 68 -0.28 12.29 -4.38
CA VAL A 68 0.51 11.18 -3.86
C VAL A 68 1.52 10.76 -4.91
N LEU A 69 2.83 10.78 -4.58
CA LEU A 69 3.83 10.14 -5.45
C LEU A 69 3.78 8.64 -5.16
N PRO A 70 3.27 7.78 -6.06
CA PRO A 70 3.15 6.36 -5.78
C PRO A 70 4.54 5.73 -5.69
N ILE A 71 4.81 5.17 -4.52
CA ILE A 71 6.02 4.44 -4.14
C ILE A 71 5.79 2.96 -4.44
N LEU A 72 4.61 2.45 -4.07
CA LEU A 72 4.20 1.06 -4.21
C LEU A 72 2.74 1.04 -4.65
N ALA A 73 2.42 0.16 -5.59
CA ALA A 73 1.05 -0.18 -5.94
C ALA A 73 1.00 -1.67 -6.25
N LEU A 74 0.40 -2.44 -5.35
CA LEU A 74 0.18 -3.87 -5.49
C LEU A 74 -1.32 -4.13 -5.45
N ASN A 75 -1.81 -4.85 -6.45
CA ASN A 75 -3.19 -5.31 -6.49
C ASN A 75 -3.19 -6.83 -6.62
N LYS A 76 -3.93 -7.51 -5.76
CA LYS A 76 -4.01 -8.97 -5.75
C LYS A 76 -5.41 -9.42 -5.39
N THR A 77 -5.88 -10.48 -6.05
CA THR A 77 -7.10 -11.17 -5.68
C THR A 77 -6.73 -12.47 -4.97
N LEU A 78 -7.28 -12.67 -3.78
CA LEU A 78 -7.03 -13.84 -2.93
C LEU A 78 -8.33 -14.63 -2.74
N GLU A 79 -8.21 -15.96 -2.74
CA GLU A 79 -9.31 -16.87 -2.43
C GLU A 79 -9.08 -17.52 -1.07
N ILE A 80 -9.88 -17.14 -0.08
CA ILE A 80 -9.71 -17.58 1.31
C ILE A 80 -10.90 -18.42 1.75
N ASP A 81 -10.63 -19.54 2.42
CA ASP A 81 -11.68 -20.39 2.99
C ASP A 81 -12.37 -19.66 4.16
N ARG A 82 -13.71 -19.68 4.21
CA ARG A 82 -14.47 -19.02 5.28
C ARG A 82 -14.45 -19.76 6.61
N ASN A 83 -13.79 -20.91 6.70
CA ASN A 83 -13.63 -21.60 7.96
C ASN A 83 -12.87 -20.71 8.97
N PRO A 84 -13.47 -20.33 10.12
CA PRO A 84 -12.83 -19.42 11.07
C PRO A 84 -11.45 -19.89 11.57
N LYS A 85 -11.22 -21.20 11.60
CA LYS A 85 -9.92 -21.77 12.02
C LYS A 85 -8.82 -21.50 11.00
N THR A 86 -9.15 -21.50 9.70
CA THR A 86 -8.19 -21.25 8.62
C THR A 86 -8.03 -19.76 8.33
N LEU A 87 -9.03 -18.93 8.67
CA LEU A 87 -8.93 -17.47 8.53
C LEU A 87 -7.76 -16.91 9.31
N ILE A 88 -7.51 -17.41 10.52
CA ILE A 88 -6.40 -16.96 11.37
C ILE A 88 -5.06 -17.10 10.64
N THR A 89 -4.78 -18.30 10.12
CA THR A 89 -3.54 -18.57 9.39
C THR A 89 -3.47 -17.80 8.07
N SER A 90 -4.58 -17.73 7.32
CA SER A 90 -4.62 -17.00 6.05
C SER A 90 -4.44 -15.48 6.19
N LEU A 91 -4.86 -14.89 7.31
CA LEU A 91 -4.64 -13.48 7.58
C LEU A 91 -3.15 -13.15 7.66
N THR A 92 -2.37 -13.95 8.38
CA THR A 92 -0.93 -13.73 8.55
C THR A 92 -0.15 -14.17 7.31
N ASP A 93 -0.45 -15.36 6.77
CA ASP A 93 0.37 -15.99 5.73
C ASP A 93 0.00 -15.53 4.31
N ASP A 94 -1.27 -15.20 4.06
CA ASP A 94 -1.76 -14.90 2.71
C ASP A 94 -2.09 -13.42 2.52
N ILE A 95 -2.78 -12.79 3.47
CA ILE A 95 -3.36 -11.44 3.30
C ILE A 95 -2.38 -10.34 3.74
N LEU A 96 -1.86 -10.44 4.95
CA LEU A 96 -0.95 -9.45 5.56
C LEU A 96 0.52 -9.88 5.47
N SER A 97 0.84 -10.83 4.59
CA SER A 97 2.21 -11.31 4.40
C SER A 97 3.15 -10.18 3.99
N ALA A 98 4.42 -10.28 4.38
CA ALA A 98 5.45 -9.30 4.05
C ALA A 98 5.67 -9.13 2.53
N ASP A 99 5.28 -10.12 1.73
CA ASP A 99 5.32 -10.05 0.27
C ASP A 99 4.24 -9.10 -0.31
N LEU A 100 3.11 -8.93 0.39
CA LEU A 100 2.00 -8.08 -0.02
C LEU A 100 1.98 -6.75 0.71
N VAL A 101 2.30 -6.77 2.01
CA VAL A 101 2.38 -5.58 2.87
C VAL A 101 3.82 -5.44 3.35
N PRO A 102 4.72 -4.85 2.55
CA PRO A 102 6.17 -4.83 2.83
C PRO A 102 6.57 -3.72 3.82
N PHE A 103 5.70 -3.41 4.78
CA PHE A 103 5.92 -2.42 5.82
C PHE A 103 5.14 -2.80 7.07
N GLN A 104 5.66 -2.40 8.24
CA GLN A 104 4.98 -2.60 9.51
C GLN A 104 3.64 -1.85 9.52
N LEU A 105 2.60 -2.52 10.00
CA LEU A 105 1.25 -1.96 10.15
C LEU A 105 1.12 -1.29 11.52
N ASP A 106 1.72 -0.12 11.68
CA ASP A 106 1.59 0.71 12.88
C ASP A 106 0.97 2.07 12.56
N ARG A 107 0.38 2.72 13.57
CA ARG A 107 -0.27 4.05 13.41
C ARG A 107 -1.36 4.04 12.33
N CYS A 108 -2.19 3.00 12.34
CA CYS A 108 -3.22 2.81 11.34
C CYS A 108 -4.49 3.59 11.70
N SER A 109 -5.21 4.14 10.73
CA SER A 109 -6.66 4.27 10.86
C SER A 109 -7.34 3.11 10.17
N TRP A 110 -8.38 2.63 10.81
CA TRP A 110 -9.27 1.62 10.31
C TRP A 110 -10.61 2.25 9.96
N ASP A 111 -11.10 1.97 8.74
CA ASP A 111 -12.42 2.35 8.26
C ASP A 111 -13.13 1.12 7.69
N ILE A 112 -14.41 0.94 8.03
CA ILE A 112 -15.23 -0.16 7.53
C ILE A 112 -16.49 0.34 6.85
N ARG A 113 -16.93 -0.37 5.82
CA ARG A 113 -18.27 -0.21 5.24
C ARG A 113 -18.94 -1.55 5.03
N TYR A 114 -20.02 -1.79 5.77
CA TYR A 114 -20.97 -2.87 5.52
C TYR A 114 -22.15 -2.29 4.76
N ASP A 115 -22.20 -2.50 3.45
CA ASP A 115 -23.17 -1.89 2.51
C ASP A 115 -23.13 -0.34 2.50
N ASP A 116 -23.60 0.28 1.40
CA ASP A 116 -23.44 1.71 1.09
C ASP A 116 -24.12 2.68 2.09
N ASN A 117 -24.85 2.18 3.08
CA ASN A 117 -25.71 2.97 3.96
C ASN A 117 -25.16 3.22 5.38
N ASN A 118 -23.98 2.69 5.73
CA ASN A 118 -23.41 2.91 7.06
C ASN A 118 -22.39 4.06 7.07
N LEU A 119 -22.47 4.91 8.10
CA LEU A 119 -21.46 5.93 8.37
C LEU A 119 -20.10 5.25 8.64
N PRO A 120 -19.00 5.76 8.04
CA PRO A 120 -17.67 5.21 8.25
C PRO A 120 -17.30 5.27 9.73
N GLN A 121 -16.90 4.13 10.29
CA GLN A 121 -16.40 4.04 11.67
C GLN A 121 -14.88 4.14 11.64
N TYR A 122 -14.36 5.32 11.97
CA TYR A 122 -12.92 5.55 12.07
C TYR A 122 -12.38 5.11 13.43
N VAL A 123 -11.51 4.12 13.45
CA VAL A 123 -10.81 3.65 14.66
C VAL A 123 -9.31 3.83 14.44
N TYR A 124 -8.62 4.47 15.39
CA TYR A 124 -7.16 4.53 15.35
C TYR A 124 -6.60 3.25 15.98
N LEU A 125 -5.74 2.54 15.25
CA LEU A 125 -5.09 1.31 15.67
C LEU A 125 -3.59 1.55 15.84
N VAL A 126 -3.06 1.09 16.97
CA VAL A 126 -1.72 1.41 17.43
C VAL A 126 -0.68 0.48 16.79
N ASP A 127 -1.02 -0.80 16.63
CA ASP A 127 -0.12 -1.84 16.15
C ASP A 127 -0.76 -2.83 15.17
N GLU A 128 0.06 -3.76 14.70
CA GLU A 128 -0.29 -4.74 13.68
C GLU A 128 -1.24 -5.83 14.20
N GLU A 129 -1.16 -6.15 15.50
CA GLU A 129 -2.06 -7.12 16.13
C GLU A 129 -3.49 -6.59 16.15
N GLU A 130 -3.68 -5.30 16.43
CA GLU A 130 -5.00 -4.66 16.35
C GLU A 130 -5.57 -4.67 14.92
N VAL A 131 -4.75 -4.47 13.89
CA VAL A 131 -5.19 -4.56 12.48
C VAL A 131 -5.64 -5.98 12.15
N TYR A 132 -4.86 -6.98 12.57
CA TYR A 132 -5.20 -8.38 12.40
C TYR A 132 -6.55 -8.72 13.07
N LEU A 133 -6.74 -8.31 14.32
CA LEU A 133 -7.97 -8.57 15.07
C LEU A 133 -9.17 -7.90 14.41
N LYS A 134 -9.03 -6.65 13.96
CA LYS A 134 -10.12 -5.91 13.29
C LYS A 134 -10.50 -6.52 11.95
N LEU A 135 -9.52 -6.98 11.17
CA LEU A 135 -9.78 -7.66 9.91
C LEU A 135 -10.44 -9.03 10.14
N PHE A 136 -10.00 -9.77 11.16
CA PHE A 136 -10.64 -11.04 11.55
C PHE A 136 -12.10 -10.83 11.99
N GLU A 137 -12.36 -9.86 12.89
CA GLU A 137 -13.71 -9.48 13.34
C GLU A 137 -14.60 -9.11 12.14
N PHE A 138 -14.09 -8.31 11.21
CA PHE A 138 -14.80 -7.92 9.99
C PHE A 138 -15.21 -9.15 9.16
N LEU A 139 -14.28 -10.07 8.89
CA LEU A 139 -14.59 -11.28 8.11
C LEU A 139 -15.57 -12.21 8.84
N CYS A 140 -15.45 -12.35 10.17
CA CYS A 140 -16.41 -13.10 10.97
C CYS A 140 -17.81 -12.48 10.91
N ASN A 141 -17.92 -11.16 11.04
CA ASN A 141 -19.20 -10.46 10.94
C ASN A 141 -19.87 -10.68 9.57
N LEU A 142 -19.09 -10.73 8.49
CA LEU A 142 -19.63 -11.04 7.15
C LEU A 142 -20.19 -12.47 7.05
N ILE A 143 -19.59 -13.43 7.74
CA ILE A 143 -20.09 -14.82 7.81
C ILE A 143 -21.39 -14.89 8.61
N GLU A 144 -21.44 -14.18 9.74
CA GLU A 144 -22.58 -14.17 10.66
C GLU A 144 -23.77 -13.35 10.14
N ASN A 145 -23.54 -12.44 9.18
CA ASN A 145 -24.59 -11.62 8.60
C ASN A 145 -25.66 -12.49 7.89
N PRO A 146 -26.94 -12.44 8.32
CA PRO A 146 -28.01 -13.25 7.73
C PRO A 146 -28.21 -13.04 6.22
N ASN A 147 -27.89 -11.85 5.70
CA ASN A 147 -27.99 -11.56 4.27
C ASN A 147 -26.98 -12.37 3.45
N ASN A 148 -25.85 -12.72 4.06
CA ASN A 148 -24.72 -13.41 3.44
C ASN A 148 -24.79 -14.94 3.57
N ALA A 149 -25.70 -15.46 4.40
CA ALA A 149 -25.84 -16.89 4.68
C ALA A 149 -26.12 -17.75 3.44
N LYS A 150 -26.72 -17.19 2.39
CA LYS A 150 -27.05 -17.90 1.14
C LYS A 150 -25.96 -17.80 0.07
N HIS A 151 -24.95 -16.96 0.29
CA HIS A 151 -23.94 -16.67 -0.71
C HIS A 151 -22.75 -17.61 -0.53
N ASN A 152 -22.47 -18.46 -1.53
CA ASN A 152 -21.29 -19.35 -1.54
C ASN A 152 -19.98 -18.60 -1.85
N ILE A 153 -20.07 -17.35 -2.33
CA ILE A 153 -18.91 -16.47 -2.52
C ILE A 153 -19.25 -15.10 -1.93
N LEU A 154 -18.36 -14.55 -1.10
CA LEU A 154 -18.45 -13.20 -0.55
C LEU A 154 -17.26 -12.37 -1.06
N GLY A 155 -17.56 -11.20 -1.62
CA GLY A 155 -16.54 -10.27 -2.10
C GLY A 155 -16.12 -9.32 -1.00
N VAL A 156 -14.82 -9.13 -0.86
CA VAL A 156 -14.24 -8.18 0.08
C VAL A 156 -13.25 -7.31 -0.66
N LYS A 157 -13.32 -6.00 -0.45
CA LYS A 157 -12.28 -5.06 -0.85
C LYS A 157 -11.49 -4.67 0.39
N LEU A 158 -10.17 -4.83 0.31
CA LEU A 158 -9.24 -4.44 1.36
C LEU A 158 -8.21 -3.49 0.77
N GLU A 159 -8.17 -2.25 1.26
CA GLU A 159 -7.23 -1.23 0.82
C GLU A 159 -6.31 -0.86 1.98
N ILE A 160 -5.00 -0.97 1.79
CA ILE A 160 -3.98 -0.59 2.75
C ILE A 160 -3.13 0.49 2.09
N GLN A 161 -3.21 1.71 2.59
CA GLN A 161 -2.52 2.87 2.03
C GLN A 161 -1.58 3.48 3.08
N LYS A 162 -0.27 3.41 2.83
CA LYS A 162 0.73 4.11 3.63
C LYS A 162 1.05 5.48 3.03
N LEU A 163 0.77 6.54 3.77
CA LEU A 163 1.07 7.92 3.39
C LEU A 163 2.20 8.44 4.26
N VAL A 164 3.31 8.82 3.64
CA VAL A 164 4.47 9.41 4.31
C VAL A 164 4.48 10.90 4.08
N ASP A 165 4.40 11.67 5.15
CA ASP A 165 4.41 13.12 5.10
C ASP A 165 5.84 13.63 4.92
N VAL A 166 6.05 14.30 3.80
CA VAL A 166 7.30 14.95 3.44
C VAL A 166 7.10 16.46 3.36
N LEU A 167 8.19 17.19 3.58
CA LEU A 167 8.17 18.64 3.39
C LEU A 167 7.86 18.96 1.93
N ARG A 168 7.20 20.09 1.68
CA ARG A 168 6.79 20.51 0.33
C ARG A 168 7.96 20.51 -0.67
N ASP A 169 9.10 21.08 -0.27
CA ASP A 169 10.29 21.18 -1.15
C ASP A 169 10.90 19.79 -1.44
N GLU A 170 10.85 18.88 -0.47
CA GLU A 170 11.26 17.48 -0.60
C GLU A 170 10.33 16.76 -1.58
N PHE A 171 9.01 16.89 -1.42
CA PHE A 171 8.01 16.33 -2.33
C PHE A 171 8.23 16.77 -3.79
N TRP A 172 8.42 18.07 -4.02
CA TRP A 172 8.62 18.59 -5.39
C TRP A 172 9.96 18.15 -5.99
N SER A 173 11.00 18.02 -5.17
CA SER A 173 12.28 17.47 -5.62
C SER A 173 12.11 16.02 -6.08
N TRP A 174 11.36 15.21 -5.31
CA TRP A 174 11.05 13.83 -5.64
C TRP A 174 10.13 13.69 -6.86
N LYS A 175 9.09 14.51 -6.96
CA LYS A 175 8.17 14.53 -8.12
C LYS A 175 8.89 14.93 -9.40
N SER A 176 9.75 15.96 -9.34
CA SER A 176 10.54 16.42 -10.49
C SER A 176 11.54 15.34 -10.92
N TYR A 177 12.26 14.73 -9.97
CA TYR A 177 13.14 13.59 -10.25
C TYR A 177 12.39 12.43 -10.94
N TYR A 178 11.22 12.04 -10.41
CA TYR A 178 10.42 10.96 -10.97
C TYR A 178 9.99 11.25 -12.42
N ILE A 179 9.50 12.46 -12.70
CA ILE A 179 9.11 12.91 -14.04
C ILE A 179 10.32 12.88 -14.99
N GLU A 180 11.46 13.45 -14.58
CA GLU A 180 12.69 13.44 -15.38
C GLU A 180 13.15 12.02 -15.70
N LYS A 181 13.15 11.09 -14.74
CA LYS A 181 13.56 9.70 -15.00
C LYS A 181 12.60 8.95 -15.90
N LYS A 182 11.30 9.21 -15.79
CA LYS A 182 10.28 8.64 -16.68
C LYS A 182 10.48 9.11 -18.13
N LEU A 183 10.93 10.35 -18.33
CA LEU A 183 11.21 10.91 -19.66
C LEU A 183 12.53 10.40 -20.27
N ILE A 184 13.55 10.13 -19.45
CA ILE A 184 14.90 9.74 -19.91
C ILE A 184 15.04 8.23 -20.19
N CYS A 185 14.31 7.36 -19.48
CA CYS A 185 14.36 5.90 -19.67
C CYS A 185 12.98 5.34 -20.08
N PRO A 186 12.63 5.33 -21.39
CA PRO A 186 11.34 4.82 -21.85
C PRO A 186 11.22 3.28 -21.83
N ARG A 187 12.33 2.55 -21.61
CA ARG A 187 12.31 1.07 -21.51
C ARG A 187 12.00 0.64 -20.08
N ARG A 188 10.88 -0.06 -19.91
CA ARG A 188 10.26 -0.48 -18.65
C ARG A 188 11.23 -1.21 -17.70
N GLU A 189 12.16 -2.01 -18.21
CA GLU A 189 13.05 -2.87 -17.41
C GLU A 189 14.22 -2.13 -16.74
N GLU A 190 14.82 -1.14 -17.42
CA GLU A 190 15.83 -0.25 -16.82
C GLU A 190 15.19 0.69 -15.80
N PHE A 191 13.98 1.16 -16.08
CA PHE A 191 13.15 1.86 -15.11
C PHE A 191 12.88 0.97 -13.90
N ILE A 192 12.45 -0.29 -14.06
CA ILE A 192 12.24 -1.22 -12.93
C ILE A 192 13.51 -1.43 -12.09
N THR A 193 14.68 -1.55 -12.72
CA THR A 193 15.95 -1.78 -12.02
C THR A 193 16.43 -0.54 -11.26
N ARG A 194 16.27 0.67 -11.82
CA ARG A 194 16.54 1.93 -11.10
C ARG A 194 15.44 2.27 -10.08
N SER A 195 14.21 1.91 -10.38
CA SER A 195 13.06 1.94 -9.48
C SER A 195 13.25 0.97 -8.31
N ARG A 196 14.12 -0.04 -8.40
CA ARG A 196 14.50 -0.86 -7.23
C ARG A 196 15.28 -0.05 -6.21
N ARG A 197 16.26 0.78 -6.62
CA ARG A 197 16.96 1.69 -5.69
C ARG A 197 16.03 2.75 -5.12
N TYR A 198 15.10 3.25 -5.94
CA TYR A 198 14.00 4.09 -5.50
C TYR A 198 13.15 3.36 -4.44
N LEU A 199 12.62 2.18 -4.75
CA LEU A 199 11.84 1.30 -3.85
C LEU A 199 12.58 0.99 -2.55
N GLU A 200 13.89 0.72 -2.60
CA GLU A 200 14.69 0.52 -1.40
C GLU A 200 14.87 1.80 -0.57
N ALA A 201 15.09 2.96 -1.22
CA ALA A 201 15.25 4.24 -0.55
C ALA A 201 13.94 4.73 0.12
N ILE A 202 12.79 4.31 -0.40
CA ILE A 202 11.46 4.73 0.08
C ILE A 202 10.84 3.73 1.08
N LYS A 203 11.31 2.47 1.11
CA LYS A 203 10.85 1.41 2.03
C LYS A 203 11.20 1.68 3.49
N ARG A 204 12.35 2.29 3.77
CA ARG A 204 12.85 2.53 5.14
C ARG A 204 13.52 3.89 5.28
N PRO A 205 13.54 4.47 6.50
CA PRO A 205 14.38 5.61 6.78
C PRO A 205 15.83 5.33 6.35
N ARG A 206 16.44 6.30 5.67
CA ARG A 206 17.87 6.25 5.39
C ARG A 206 18.64 6.47 6.69
N SER A 207 19.65 5.65 6.90
CA SER A 207 20.58 5.81 8.02
C SER A 207 21.47 7.04 7.79
N GLU A 208 22.01 7.59 8.89
CA GLU A 208 22.96 8.71 8.83
C GLU A 208 24.20 8.36 7.98
N ILE A 209 24.61 7.08 7.97
CA ILE A 209 25.73 6.57 7.18
C ILE A 209 25.41 6.62 5.69
N GLU A 210 24.22 6.18 5.28
CA GLU A 210 23.78 6.22 3.87
C GLU A 210 23.69 7.66 3.34
N LEU A 211 23.20 8.59 4.18
CA LEU A 211 23.15 10.01 3.85
C LEU A 211 24.57 10.59 3.71
N PHE A 212 25.50 10.19 4.58
CA PHE A 212 26.89 10.62 4.55
C PHE A 212 27.64 10.09 3.31
N GLU A 213 27.48 8.81 2.99
CA GLU A 213 28.08 8.18 1.80
C GLU A 213 27.56 8.79 0.49
N GLU A 214 26.28 9.13 0.42
CA GLU A 214 25.70 9.82 -0.73
C GLU A 214 26.23 11.26 -0.84
N THR A 215 26.31 11.98 0.28
CA THR A 215 26.88 13.34 0.34
C THR A 215 28.34 13.33 -0.14
N LEU A 216 29.14 12.37 0.30
CA LEU A 216 30.51 12.18 -0.18
C LEU A 216 30.57 11.83 -1.67
N SER A 217 29.67 10.96 -2.14
CA SER A 217 29.59 10.57 -3.55
C SER A 217 29.27 11.76 -4.47
N LEU A 218 28.42 12.68 -4.02
CA LEU A 218 28.11 13.92 -4.73
C LEU A 218 29.28 14.90 -4.75
N MET A 219 30.00 15.02 -3.62
CA MET A 219 31.20 15.86 -3.53
C MET A 219 32.36 15.32 -4.40
N MET A 220 32.40 14.01 -4.63
CA MET A 220 33.40 13.35 -5.47
C MET A 220 33.03 13.35 -6.97
N TYR A 221 31.80 13.74 -7.33
CA TYR A 221 31.38 13.85 -8.73
C TYR A 221 32.03 15.07 -9.39
N LYS A 222 33.11 14.83 -10.15
CA LYS A 222 33.64 15.82 -11.09
C LYS A 222 32.82 15.76 -12.38
N PRO A 223 32.16 16.84 -12.81
CA PRO A 223 31.54 16.85 -14.13
C PRO A 223 32.65 16.63 -15.17
N ALA A 224 32.41 15.68 -16.08
CA ALA A 224 33.26 15.51 -17.26
C ALA A 224 33.25 16.82 -18.05
N ARG A 225 34.44 17.36 -18.32
CA ARG A 225 34.63 18.54 -19.18
C ARG A 225 34.32 18.22 -20.63
#